data_AF-A0A929IYP0-F1
#
_entry.id   AF-A0A929IYP0-F1
#
_cell.length_a   1.000
_cell.length_b   1.000
_cell.length_c   1.000
_cell.angle_alpha   90.00
_cell.angle_beta   90.00
_cell.angle_gamma   90.00
#
_symmetry.space_group_name_H-M   'P 1'
#
loop_
_entity.id
_entity.type
_entity.pdbx_description
1 polymer ?
#
loop_
_entity_poly.entity_id
_entity_poly.type
_entity_poly.pdbx_seq_one_letter_code
_entity_poly.pdbx_strand_id
1 'polypeptide(L)'
;RKDLEWFRENDYKYATTSAVVLAMTAELLQEILEKNTTTDDDEVADMYIFRPLGILLFHNDAVADFVMDYLDPAIWPSLQVYDLSEDRINNAGIFYVYRPTFEFYDARLFIYTGLNNMLGLSHRVNEKDSFSWGVGMSTQRIDFELDRQVELKTSAGVFYDRNKSLLASLVINDAGGNRFRVNWYPTNRSIPGKLGYFVSQHENESWSAGVVYKIQLGIGFTAN
;
A
#
# COMPACT_ATOMS: atom_id res chain seq x y z
N ARG A 1 3.37 -5.25 15.20
CA ARG A 1 2.25 -5.74 16.05
C ARG A 1 1.65 -7.04 15.53
N LYS A 2 1.18 -7.10 14.27
CA LYS A 2 0.61 -8.33 13.67
C LYS A 2 1.49 -9.57 13.84
N ASP A 3 2.80 -9.46 13.61
CA ASP A 3 3.71 -10.61 13.79
C ASP A 3 3.80 -11.06 15.25
N LEU A 4 3.79 -10.12 16.20
CA LEU A 4 3.78 -10.42 17.63
C LEU A 4 2.49 -11.15 18.04
N GLU A 5 1.34 -10.69 17.54
CA GLU A 5 0.05 -11.34 17.77
C GLU A 5 0.06 -12.77 17.20
N TRP A 6 0.50 -12.93 15.95
CA TRP A 6 0.63 -14.25 15.32
C TRP A 6 1.56 -15.18 16.11
N PHE A 7 2.74 -14.71 16.54
CA PHE A 7 3.66 -15.53 17.35
C PHE A 7 3.06 -15.91 18.71
N ARG A 8 2.30 -15.00 19.35
CA ARG A 8 1.60 -15.27 20.61
C ARG A 8 0.46 -16.28 20.43
N GLU A 9 -0.33 -16.15 19.36
CA GLU A 9 -1.41 -17.08 19.01
C GLU A 9 -0.90 -18.51 18.69
N ASN A 10 0.35 -18.63 18.24
CA ASN A 10 1.00 -19.91 17.95
C ASN A 10 1.95 -20.37 19.08
N ASP A 11 1.79 -19.84 20.29
CA ASP A 11 2.52 -20.27 21.51
C ASP A 11 4.06 -20.23 21.39
N TYR A 12 4.62 -19.29 20.60
CA TYR A 12 6.07 -19.14 20.49
C TYR A 12 6.67 -18.61 21.80
N LYS A 13 7.57 -19.39 22.41
CA LYS A 13 8.26 -19.07 23.68
C LYS A 13 8.92 -17.67 23.71
N TYR A 14 9.42 -17.21 22.56
CA TYR A 14 10.11 -15.92 22.42
C TYR A 14 9.38 -14.98 21.45
N ALA A 15 8.05 -14.98 21.46
CA ALA A 15 7.21 -14.23 20.50
C ALA A 15 7.65 -12.77 20.28
N THR A 16 7.94 -12.02 21.35
CA THR A 16 8.43 -10.64 21.26
C THR A 16 9.76 -10.56 20.53
N THR A 17 10.75 -11.35 20.93
CA THR A 17 12.08 -11.35 20.31
C THR A 17 11.99 -11.77 18.84
N SER A 18 11.19 -12.80 18.52
CA SER A 18 10.96 -13.25 17.15
C SER A 18 10.34 -12.16 16.29
N ALA A 19 9.32 -11.44 16.79
CA ALA A 19 8.70 -10.33 16.08
C ALA A 19 9.69 -9.18 15.83
N VAL A 20 10.51 -8.83 16.83
CA VAL A 20 11.52 -7.77 16.69
C VAL A 20 12.58 -8.16 15.67
N VAL A 21 13.13 -9.38 15.76
CA VAL A 21 14.15 -9.87 14.82
C VAL A 21 13.60 -9.89 13.39
N LEU A 22 12.37 -10.37 13.21
CA LEU A 22 11.72 -10.38 11.90
C LEU A 22 11.55 -8.98 11.34
N ALA A 23 11.05 -8.03 12.14
CA ALA A 23 10.84 -6.64 11.72
C ALA A 23 12.17 -5.95 11.35
N MET A 24 13.22 -6.12 12.16
CA MET A 24 14.55 -5.56 11.87
C MET A 24 15.20 -6.21 10.64
N THR A 25 14.99 -7.51 10.44
CA THR A 25 15.51 -8.22 9.25
C THR A 25 14.80 -7.75 7.99
N ALA A 26 13.47 -7.57 8.05
CA ALA A 26 12.70 -7.04 6.95
C ALA A 26 13.16 -5.63 6.57
N GLU A 27 13.40 -4.77 7.56
CA GLU A 27 13.95 -3.43 7.32
C GLU A 27 15.31 -3.47 6.65
N LEU A 28 16.24 -4.25 7.20
CA LEU A 28 17.58 -4.37 6.62
C LEU A 28 17.53 -4.84 5.16
N LEU A 29 16.66 -5.82 4.85
CA LEU A 29 16.50 -6.30 3.48
C LEU A 29 15.90 -5.23 2.57
N GLN A 30 14.94 -4.44 3.07
CA GLN A 30 14.36 -3.32 2.31
C GLN A 30 15.43 -2.27 2.00
N GLU A 31 16.20 -1.82 3.00
CA GLU A 31 17.28 -0.85 2.82
C GLU A 31 18.34 -1.33 1.83
N ILE A 32 18.73 -2.62 1.89
CA ILE A 32 19.69 -3.20 0.94
C ILE A 32 19.16 -3.13 -0.50
N LEU A 33 17.86 -3.32 -0.70
CA LEU A 33 17.23 -3.24 -2.01
C LEU A 33 17.07 -1.79 -2.49
N GLU A 34 16.89 -0.85 -1.57
CA GLU A 34 16.68 0.58 -1.85
C GLU A 34 17.99 1.40 -1.93
N LYS A 35 19.12 0.85 -1.44
CA LYS A 35 20.48 1.43 -1.39
C LYS A 35 20.91 2.18 -2.66
N ASN A 36 20.51 1.70 -3.84
CA ASN A 36 20.88 2.31 -5.11
C ASN A 36 20.08 3.59 -5.45
N THR A 37 19.12 3.97 -4.60
CA THR A 37 18.16 5.05 -4.84
C THR A 37 18.01 6.02 -3.66
N THR A 38 18.74 5.83 -2.57
CA THR A 38 18.66 6.65 -1.35
C THR A 38 20.05 7.18 -0.94
N THR A 39 20.08 8.24 -0.14
CA THR A 39 21.31 8.78 0.44
C THR A 39 21.71 8.00 1.69
N ASP A 40 23.00 7.85 1.97
CA ASP A 40 23.53 7.06 3.09
C ASP A 40 22.94 7.42 4.49
N ASP A 41 22.44 8.64 4.67
CA ASP A 41 21.87 9.10 5.95
C ASP A 41 20.47 8.54 6.25
N ASP A 42 19.73 8.08 5.24
CA ASP A 42 18.33 7.64 5.35
C ASP A 42 18.25 6.27 6.06
N GLU A 43 19.09 5.33 5.62
CA GLU A 43 19.18 3.97 6.15
C GLU A 43 19.54 3.95 7.64
N VAL A 44 20.40 4.88 8.07
CA VAL A 44 20.80 5.00 9.48
C VAL A 44 19.62 5.49 10.32
N ALA A 45 18.85 6.46 9.81
CA ALA A 45 17.68 6.96 10.50
C ALA A 45 16.60 5.87 10.64
N ASP A 46 16.33 5.11 9.57
CA ASP A 46 15.31 4.06 9.59
C ASP A 46 15.71 2.91 10.51
N MET A 47 16.94 2.40 10.40
CA MET A 47 17.41 1.26 11.19
C MET A 47 17.60 1.57 12.67
N TYR A 48 18.09 2.76 13.02
CA TYR A 48 18.47 3.08 14.40
C TYR A 48 17.47 3.97 15.14
N ILE A 49 16.60 4.69 14.43
CA ILE A 49 15.67 5.64 15.03
C ILE A 49 14.23 5.22 14.77
N PHE A 50 13.76 5.28 13.52
CA PHE A 50 12.34 5.13 13.23
C PHE A 50 11.83 3.72 13.49
N ARG A 51 12.54 2.68 13.04
CA ARG A 51 12.13 1.28 13.26
C ARG A 51 12.13 0.92 14.74
N PRO A 52 13.19 1.17 15.54
CA PRO A 52 13.18 0.84 16.96
C PRO A 52 12.14 1.64 17.75
N LEU A 53 11.96 2.93 17.46
CA LEU A 53 10.93 3.74 18.11
C LEU A 53 9.53 3.26 17.75
N GLY A 54 9.29 2.89 16.50
CA GLY A 54 8.02 2.29 16.08
C GLY A 54 7.74 0.98 16.80
N ILE A 55 8.74 0.09 16.90
CA ILE A 55 8.63 -1.16 17.67
C ILE A 55 8.27 -0.86 19.13
N LEU A 56 8.99 0.05 19.78
CA LEU A 56 8.76 0.41 21.18
C LEU A 56 7.36 1.01 21.39
N LEU A 57 6.96 1.94 20.52
CA LEU A 57 5.67 2.62 20.58
C LEU A 57 4.51 1.62 20.41
N PHE A 58 4.58 0.74 19.41
CA PHE A 58 3.55 -0.27 19.12
C PHE A 58 3.68 -1.56 19.93
N HIS A 59 4.67 -1.65 20.82
CA HIS A 59 4.68 -2.66 21.87
C HIS A 59 3.69 -2.32 22.99
N ASN A 60 3.34 -1.04 23.15
CA ASN A 60 2.32 -0.59 24.08
C ASN A 60 0.92 -0.92 23.54
N ASP A 61 0.17 -1.74 24.27
CA ASP A 61 -1.18 -2.15 23.88
C ASP A 61 -2.13 -0.95 23.73
N ALA A 62 -2.10 0.03 24.64
CA ALA A 62 -3.00 1.19 24.56
C ALA A 62 -2.76 2.04 23.30
N VAL A 63 -1.50 2.17 22.86
CA VAL A 63 -1.19 2.88 21.61
C VAL A 63 -1.61 2.06 20.40
N ALA A 64 -1.35 0.76 20.40
CA ALA A 64 -1.76 -0.13 19.32
C ALA A 64 -3.28 -0.16 19.17
N ASP A 65 -4.00 -0.33 20.27
CA ASP A 65 -5.46 -0.36 20.33
C ASP A 65 -6.04 0.98 19.91
N PHE A 66 -5.47 2.11 20.37
CA PHE A 66 -5.88 3.43 19.88
C PHE A 66 -5.75 3.54 18.36
N VAL A 67 -4.61 3.14 17.79
CA VAL A 67 -4.42 3.22 16.33
C VAL A 67 -5.38 2.28 15.61
N MET A 68 -5.56 1.05 16.09
CA MET A 68 -6.42 0.05 15.47
C MET A 68 -7.91 0.42 15.54
N ASP A 69 -8.37 0.89 16.69
CA ASP A 69 -9.78 1.16 16.96
C ASP A 69 -10.19 2.57 16.53
N TYR A 70 -9.30 3.56 16.66
CA TYR A 70 -9.63 4.94 16.33
C TYR A 70 -9.31 5.28 14.88
N LEU A 71 -8.13 4.90 14.35
CA LEU A 71 -7.71 5.25 12.99
C LEU A 71 -8.11 4.19 11.94
N ASP A 72 -8.54 3.01 12.38
CA ASP A 72 -9.07 1.92 11.55
C ASP A 72 -8.17 1.58 10.34
N PRO A 73 -6.85 1.35 10.53
CA PRO A 73 -5.92 1.25 9.42
C PRO A 73 -6.15 0.00 8.56
N ALA A 74 -5.83 0.14 7.27
CA ALA A 74 -5.76 -0.95 6.31
C ALA A 74 -4.51 -0.82 5.43
N ILE A 75 -4.02 -1.96 4.93
CA ILE A 75 -2.92 -2.01 3.97
C ILE A 75 -3.49 -2.51 2.65
N TRP A 76 -3.35 -1.71 1.60
CA TRP A 76 -3.83 -2.00 0.25
C TRP A 76 -2.64 -2.10 -0.71
N PRO A 77 -2.06 -3.31 -0.88
CA PRO A 77 -1.03 -3.53 -1.88
C PRO A 77 -1.64 -3.59 -3.28
N SER A 78 -0.96 -3.07 -4.29
CA SER A 78 -1.29 -3.24 -5.70
C SER A 78 -1.09 -4.70 -6.16
N LEU A 79 -1.70 -5.04 -7.31
CA LEU A 79 -1.54 -6.34 -7.95
C LEU A 79 -0.21 -6.41 -8.71
N GLN A 80 0.86 -6.71 -7.99
CA GLN A 80 2.19 -6.89 -8.55
C GLN A 80 2.21 -7.93 -9.66
N VAL A 81 2.76 -7.55 -10.81
CA VAL A 81 3.00 -8.46 -11.93
C VAL A 81 4.44 -8.38 -12.40
N TYR A 82 4.94 -9.49 -12.91
CA TYR A 82 6.13 -9.47 -13.73
C TYR A 82 5.74 -9.21 -15.19
N ASP A 83 6.22 -8.11 -15.73
CA ASP A 83 5.97 -7.68 -17.10
C ASP A 83 6.94 -8.38 -18.06
N LEU A 84 6.40 -9.28 -18.90
CA LEU A 84 7.20 -10.07 -19.83
C LEU A 84 7.78 -9.25 -21.00
N SER A 85 7.23 -8.08 -21.28
CA SER A 85 7.68 -7.22 -22.37
C SER A 85 8.81 -6.27 -21.96
N GLU A 86 8.82 -5.88 -20.69
CA GLU A 86 9.79 -4.93 -20.15
C GLU A 86 10.81 -5.56 -19.19
N ASP A 87 10.69 -6.86 -18.90
CA ASP A 87 11.56 -7.62 -17.98
C ASP A 87 11.68 -6.96 -16.60
N ARG A 88 10.55 -6.50 -16.04
CA ARG A 88 10.51 -5.82 -14.74
C ARG A 88 9.21 -6.07 -13.99
N ILE A 89 9.21 -5.81 -12.68
CA ILE A 89 7.98 -5.79 -11.90
C ILE A 89 7.23 -4.50 -12.22
N ASN A 90 5.94 -4.63 -12.52
CA ASN A 90 5.01 -3.55 -12.78
C ASN A 90 3.86 -3.61 -11.76
N ASN A 91 3.16 -2.48 -11.59
CA ASN A 91 2.08 -2.32 -10.62
C ASN A 91 2.48 -2.70 -9.18
N ALA A 92 3.73 -2.39 -8.80
CA ALA A 92 4.23 -2.56 -7.45
C ALA A 92 4.00 -1.29 -6.64
N GLY A 93 3.05 -1.35 -5.70
CA GLY A 93 2.75 -0.26 -4.79
C GLY A 93 2.15 -0.81 -3.50
N ILE A 94 2.47 -0.17 -2.37
CA ILE A 94 1.86 -0.45 -1.08
C ILE A 94 1.29 0.85 -0.57
N PHE A 95 0.00 0.83 -0.23
CA PHE A 95 -0.71 2.00 0.25
C PHE A 95 -1.32 1.72 1.62
N TYR A 96 -1.26 2.73 2.47
CA TYR A 96 -1.84 2.70 3.80
C TYR A 96 -3.09 3.57 3.79
N VAL A 97 -4.15 3.04 4.38
CA VAL A 97 -5.42 3.73 4.51
C VAL A 97 -5.74 3.90 5.97
N TYR A 98 -6.22 5.08 6.33
CA TYR A 98 -6.77 5.38 7.63
C TYR A 98 -8.18 5.94 7.47
N ARG A 99 -9.10 5.44 8.30
CA ARG A 99 -10.50 5.86 8.34
C ARG A 99 -10.92 6.12 9.78
N PRO A 100 -10.56 7.29 10.34
CA PRO A 100 -10.93 7.63 11.69
C PRO A 100 -12.41 7.36 11.98
N THR A 101 -12.73 6.84 13.16
CA THR A 101 -14.09 6.35 13.46
C THR A 101 -15.15 7.44 13.63
N PHE A 102 -14.76 8.71 13.63
CA PHE A 102 -15.73 9.81 13.60
C PHE A 102 -16.40 9.93 12.23
N GLU A 103 -17.72 10.09 12.26
CA GLU A 103 -18.58 10.14 11.07
C GLU A 103 -19.11 11.57 10.86
N PHE A 104 -19.13 12.01 9.60
CA PHE A 104 -19.80 13.22 9.15
C PHE A 104 -20.80 12.85 8.06
N TYR A 105 -22.09 13.08 8.32
CA TYR A 105 -23.17 12.84 7.35
C TYR A 105 -23.08 11.42 6.73
N ASP A 106 -23.00 10.39 7.58
CA ASP A 106 -22.90 8.97 7.21
C ASP A 106 -21.62 8.57 6.43
N ALA A 107 -20.59 9.42 6.45
CA ALA A 107 -19.28 9.15 5.86
C ALA A 107 -18.15 9.33 6.88
N ARG A 108 -17.05 8.59 6.73
CA ARG A 108 -15.82 8.77 7.51
C ARG A 108 -14.78 9.52 6.71
N LEU A 109 -13.89 10.22 7.40
CA LEU A 109 -12.68 10.73 6.77
C LEU A 109 -11.91 9.56 6.15
N PHE A 110 -11.43 9.73 4.92
CA PHE A 110 -10.59 8.76 4.22
C PHE A 110 -9.24 9.39 3.95
N ILE A 111 -8.19 8.77 4.49
CA ILE A 111 -6.80 9.15 4.29
C ILE A 111 -6.12 7.98 3.58
N TYR A 112 -5.54 8.25 2.43
CA TYR A 112 -4.77 7.30 1.64
C TYR A 112 -3.36 7.84 1.49
N THR A 113 -2.36 7.07 1.89
CA THR A 113 -0.96 7.50 1.94
C THR A 113 0.00 6.43 1.43
N GLY A 114 1.16 6.87 0.96
CA GLY A 114 2.19 6.09 0.28
C GLY A 114 2.92 7.02 -0.68
N LEU A 115 3.14 6.59 -1.92
CA LEU A 115 3.62 7.49 -2.99
C LEU A 115 2.52 8.41 -3.54
N ASN A 116 1.25 8.11 -3.22
CA ASN A 116 0.12 9.00 -3.43
C ASN A 116 -0.48 9.35 -2.07
N ASN A 117 -0.79 10.63 -1.90
CA ASN A 117 -1.40 11.18 -0.70
C ASN A 117 -2.74 11.79 -1.08
N MET A 118 -3.83 11.18 -0.62
CA MET A 118 -5.19 11.61 -0.95
C MET A 118 -6.03 11.72 0.33
N LEU A 119 -6.87 12.75 0.36
CA LEU A 119 -7.88 12.98 1.38
C LEU A 119 -9.26 12.91 0.73
N GLY A 120 -10.23 12.34 1.44
CA GLY A 120 -11.61 12.32 0.99
C GLY A 120 -12.54 11.63 1.97
N LEU A 121 -13.50 10.86 1.46
CA LEU A 121 -14.57 10.27 2.26
C LEU A 121 -14.74 8.78 1.98
N SER A 122 -15.08 8.03 3.03
CA SER A 122 -15.46 6.63 2.97
C SER A 122 -16.90 6.46 3.40
N HIS A 123 -17.70 5.83 2.53
CA HIS A 123 -19.13 5.62 2.67
C HIS A 123 -19.38 4.13 2.89
N ARG A 124 -20.08 3.79 3.96
CA ARG A 124 -20.48 2.39 4.20
C ARG A 124 -21.61 2.03 3.23
N VAL A 125 -21.40 1.01 2.41
CA VAL A 125 -22.41 0.51 1.45
C VAL A 125 -23.32 -0.51 2.13
N ASN A 126 -22.74 -1.36 2.97
CA ASN A 126 -23.44 -2.31 3.84
C ASN A 126 -22.53 -2.67 5.04
N GLU A 127 -22.92 -3.63 5.88
CA GLU A 127 -22.14 -4.02 7.07
C GLU A 127 -20.67 -4.37 6.78
N LYS A 128 -20.36 -4.86 5.58
CA LYS A 128 -19.03 -5.37 5.21
C LYS A 128 -18.34 -4.52 4.15
N ASP A 129 -19.10 -3.86 3.30
CA ASP A 129 -18.60 -3.19 2.10
C ASP A 129 -18.56 -1.68 2.29
N SER A 130 -17.51 -1.05 1.76
CA SER A 130 -17.34 0.40 1.78
C SER A 130 -16.85 0.91 0.43
N PHE A 131 -17.33 2.10 0.09
CA PHE A 131 -16.92 2.86 -1.09
C PHE A 131 -16.18 4.09 -0.62
N SER A 132 -14.95 4.29 -1.07
CA SER A 132 -14.13 5.43 -0.67
C SER A 132 -13.65 6.19 -1.90
N TRP A 133 -13.48 7.50 -1.75
CA TRP A 133 -12.90 8.34 -2.78
C TRP A 133 -12.02 9.42 -2.16
N GLY A 134 -11.07 9.92 -2.92
CA GLY A 134 -10.17 10.98 -2.47
C GLY A 134 -9.51 11.73 -3.60
N VAL A 135 -9.02 12.92 -3.26
CA VAL A 135 -8.22 13.79 -4.13
C VAL A 135 -6.97 14.22 -3.37
N GLY A 136 -5.90 14.48 -4.09
CA GLY A 136 -4.65 14.91 -3.48
C GLY A 136 -3.51 14.96 -4.48
N MET A 137 -2.34 14.48 -4.08
CA MET A 137 -1.10 14.61 -4.85
C MET A 137 -0.36 13.27 -4.95
N SER A 138 0.32 13.07 -6.06
CA SER A 138 1.21 11.94 -6.30
C SER A 138 2.62 12.42 -6.59
N THR A 139 3.60 11.69 -6.06
CA THR A 139 5.01 11.91 -6.38
C THR A 139 5.34 11.19 -7.68
N GLN A 140 5.67 11.95 -8.73
CA GLN A 140 5.96 11.40 -10.06
C GLN A 140 7.43 11.03 -10.24
N ARG A 141 8.31 11.92 -9.79
CA ARG A 141 9.76 11.77 -9.88
C ARG A 141 10.42 12.40 -8.68
N ILE A 142 11.46 11.74 -8.18
CA ILE A 142 12.39 12.27 -7.21
C ILE A 142 13.71 12.42 -7.95
N ASP A 143 14.15 13.65 -8.18
CA ASP A 143 15.46 13.92 -8.77
C ASP A 143 16.48 14.12 -7.63
N PHE A 144 17.48 13.24 -7.58
CA PHE A 144 18.50 13.24 -6.53
C PHE A 144 19.73 14.06 -6.91
N GLU A 145 19.86 14.52 -8.17
CA GLU A 145 21.03 15.30 -8.64
C GLU A 145 20.86 16.81 -8.43
N LEU A 146 19.63 17.29 -8.23
CA LEU A 146 19.28 18.68 -8.02
C LEU A 146 18.45 18.80 -6.74
N ASP A 147 19.08 19.19 -5.62
CA ASP A 147 18.48 19.60 -4.34
C ASP A 147 16.93 19.47 -4.29
N ARG A 148 16.47 18.20 -4.20
CA ARG A 148 15.09 17.72 -4.05
C ARG A 148 14.02 18.49 -4.82
N GLN A 149 13.99 18.37 -6.15
CA GLN A 149 12.76 18.65 -6.91
C GLN A 149 11.85 17.42 -6.92
N VAL A 150 10.77 17.50 -6.15
CA VAL A 150 9.66 16.53 -6.20
C VAL A 150 8.64 17.03 -7.21
N GLU A 151 8.47 16.30 -8.32
CA GLU A 151 7.38 16.60 -9.23
C GLU A 151 6.08 16.04 -8.64
N LEU A 152 5.17 16.94 -8.29
CA LEU A 152 3.86 16.60 -7.73
C LEU A 152 2.78 16.79 -8.79
N LYS A 153 1.91 15.79 -8.92
CA LYS A 153 0.75 15.84 -9.82
C LYS A 153 -0.53 15.67 -9.03
N THR A 154 -1.59 16.38 -9.43
CA THR A 154 -2.91 16.17 -8.83
C THR A 154 -3.38 14.75 -9.11
N SER A 155 -3.68 14.00 -8.04
CA SER A 155 -4.13 12.62 -8.06
C SER A 155 -5.57 12.53 -7.56
N ALA A 156 -6.32 11.57 -8.08
CA ALA A 156 -7.66 11.24 -7.58
C ALA A 156 -7.85 9.73 -7.60
N GLY A 157 -8.72 9.22 -6.73
CA GLY A 157 -8.99 7.79 -6.69
C GLY A 157 -10.37 7.44 -6.15
N VAL A 158 -10.87 6.31 -6.61
CA VAL A 158 -12.07 5.64 -6.11
C VAL A 158 -11.75 4.19 -5.77
N PHE A 159 -12.32 3.71 -4.67
CA PHE A 159 -11.94 2.46 -4.03
C PHE A 159 -13.19 1.74 -3.53
N TYR A 160 -13.21 0.42 -3.70
CA TYR A 160 -14.24 -0.45 -3.15
C TYR A 160 -13.57 -1.54 -2.33
N ASP A 161 -13.88 -1.60 -1.03
CA ASP A 161 -13.32 -2.58 -0.11
C ASP A 161 -14.39 -3.38 0.63
N ARG A 162 -14.04 -4.60 1.03
CA ARG A 162 -14.84 -5.47 1.90
C ARG A 162 -14.03 -5.85 3.12
N ASN A 163 -14.50 -5.51 4.31
CA ASN A 163 -13.79 -5.76 5.57
C ASN A 163 -12.32 -5.32 5.49
N LYS A 164 -12.06 -4.09 5.03
CA LYS A 164 -10.72 -3.52 4.83
C LYS A 164 -9.87 -4.16 3.73
N SER A 165 -10.37 -5.20 3.05
CA SER A 165 -9.69 -5.81 1.91
C SER A 165 -10.13 -5.13 0.62
N LEU A 166 -9.21 -4.49 -0.08
CA LEU A 166 -9.49 -3.82 -1.35
C LEU A 166 -9.97 -4.84 -2.40
N LEU A 167 -11.07 -4.53 -3.06
CA LEU A 167 -11.69 -5.35 -4.10
C LEU A 167 -11.57 -4.73 -5.48
N ALA A 168 -11.63 -3.40 -5.57
CA ALA A 168 -11.39 -2.67 -6.80
C ALA A 168 -10.85 -1.27 -6.51
N SER A 169 -10.01 -0.76 -7.39
CA SER A 169 -9.57 0.63 -7.36
C SER A 169 -9.41 1.19 -8.76
N LEU A 170 -9.65 2.50 -8.88
CA LEU A 170 -9.23 3.33 -10.01
C LEU A 170 -8.49 4.52 -9.42
N VAL A 171 -7.27 4.75 -9.87
CA VAL A 171 -6.45 5.90 -9.49
C VAL A 171 -6.07 6.64 -10.77
N ILE A 172 -6.11 7.97 -10.72
CA ILE A 172 -5.74 8.88 -11.81
C ILE A 172 -4.48 9.63 -11.37
N ASN A 173 -3.52 9.78 -12.29
CA ASN A 173 -2.21 10.35 -12.06
C ASN A 173 -1.51 9.66 -10.88
N ASP A 174 -1.28 8.36 -11.03
CA ASP A 174 -0.62 7.55 -10.03
C ASP A 174 0.86 7.88 -9.89
N ALA A 175 1.46 7.54 -8.76
CA ALA A 175 2.91 7.55 -8.67
C ALA A 175 3.52 6.58 -9.70
N GLY A 176 4.69 6.96 -10.23
CA GLY A 176 5.38 6.18 -11.27
C GLY A 176 4.89 6.42 -12.70
N GLY A 177 4.29 7.58 -13.01
CA GLY A 177 4.00 7.99 -14.39
C GLY A 177 2.78 7.35 -15.04
N ASN A 178 1.81 6.87 -14.24
CA ASN A 178 0.57 6.31 -14.78
C ASN A 178 -0.53 7.40 -14.86
N ARG A 179 -1.10 7.61 -16.06
CA ARG A 179 -2.27 8.50 -16.25
C ARG A 179 -3.48 7.96 -15.51
N PHE A 180 -3.72 6.66 -15.58
CA PHE A 180 -4.69 5.99 -14.73
C PHE A 180 -4.32 4.53 -14.51
N ARG A 181 -4.78 3.97 -13.40
CA ARG A 181 -4.55 2.59 -13.00
C ARG A 181 -5.81 2.00 -12.41
N VAL A 182 -6.25 0.87 -12.97
CA VAL A 182 -7.38 0.09 -12.50
C VAL A 182 -6.86 -1.23 -11.93
N ASN A 183 -7.28 -1.56 -10.71
CA ASN A 183 -7.06 -2.88 -10.12
C ASN A 183 -8.41 -3.52 -9.79
N TRP A 184 -8.51 -4.82 -10.05
CA TRP A 184 -9.63 -5.66 -9.66
C TRP A 184 -9.08 -6.89 -8.93
N TYR A 185 -9.37 -7.02 -7.64
CA TYR A 185 -8.71 -8.01 -6.79
C TYR A 185 -9.44 -9.34 -6.78
N PRO A 186 -8.70 -10.45 -6.57
CA PRO A 186 -9.30 -11.76 -6.48
C PRO A 186 -10.18 -11.92 -5.22
N THR A 187 -11.26 -12.65 -5.37
CA THR A 187 -12.25 -13.04 -4.36
C THR A 187 -12.43 -14.55 -4.31
N ASN A 188 -12.91 -15.08 -3.18
CA ASN A 188 -13.12 -16.52 -3.00
C ASN A 188 -14.47 -17.05 -3.55
N ARG A 189 -15.12 -16.33 -4.47
CA ARG A 189 -16.51 -16.65 -4.89
C ARG A 189 -16.63 -17.59 -6.11
N SER A 190 -15.69 -17.54 -7.05
CA SER A 190 -15.72 -18.35 -8.29
C SER A 190 -14.32 -18.48 -8.91
N ILE A 191 -14.13 -19.32 -9.94
CA ILE A 191 -12.82 -19.44 -10.63
C ILE A 191 -12.40 -18.09 -11.26
N PRO A 192 -13.26 -17.37 -12.03
CA PRO A 192 -12.96 -15.99 -12.44
C PRO A 192 -12.74 -15.06 -11.25
N GLY A 193 -13.47 -15.29 -10.16
CA GLY A 193 -13.30 -14.58 -8.90
C GLY A 193 -11.90 -14.75 -8.33
N LYS A 194 -11.21 -15.89 -8.49
CA LYS A 194 -9.86 -16.12 -7.95
C LYS A 194 -8.74 -15.40 -8.71
N LEU A 195 -9.07 -14.75 -9.82
CA LEU A 195 -8.14 -13.95 -10.61
C LEU A 195 -8.28 -12.47 -10.23
N GLY A 196 -7.14 -11.81 -10.10
CA GLY A 196 -7.04 -10.37 -10.08
C GLY A 196 -6.59 -9.86 -11.44
N TYR A 197 -7.03 -8.67 -11.80
CA TYR A 197 -6.69 -8.01 -13.06
C TYR A 197 -6.22 -6.61 -12.78
N PHE A 198 -5.24 -6.15 -13.53
CA PHE A 198 -4.92 -4.73 -13.57
C PHE A 198 -4.80 -4.25 -15.01
N VAL A 199 -5.10 -2.97 -15.20
CA VAL A 199 -4.89 -2.24 -16.45
C VAL A 199 -4.38 -0.85 -16.08
N SER A 200 -3.35 -0.38 -16.78
CA SER A 200 -2.78 0.95 -16.57
C SER A 200 -2.49 1.60 -17.92
N GLN A 201 -2.67 2.91 -17.99
CA GLN A 201 -2.14 3.72 -19.09
C GLN A 201 -1.02 4.61 -18.55
N HIS A 202 0.13 4.57 -19.21
CA HIS A 202 1.31 5.36 -18.88
C HIS A 202 1.28 6.74 -19.52
N GLU A 203 2.13 7.64 -19.04
CA GLU A 203 2.24 9.00 -19.57
C GLU A 203 2.72 9.05 -21.04
N ASN A 204 3.53 8.08 -21.45
CA ASN A 204 3.98 7.87 -22.83
C ASN A 204 2.92 7.18 -23.72
N GLU A 205 1.68 7.07 -23.24
CA GLU A 205 0.52 6.45 -23.92
C GLU A 205 0.55 4.94 -24.06
N SER A 206 1.60 4.27 -23.57
CA SER A 206 1.63 2.83 -23.51
C SER A 206 0.61 2.29 -22.50
N TRP A 207 0.21 1.05 -22.71
CA TRP A 207 -0.77 0.34 -21.91
C TRP A 207 -0.14 -0.89 -21.29
N SER A 208 -0.30 -1.04 -19.98
CA SER A 208 0.02 -2.29 -19.29
C SER A 208 -1.25 -3.00 -18.86
N ALA A 209 -1.23 -4.33 -18.95
CA ALA A 209 -2.26 -5.16 -18.36
C ALA A 209 -1.65 -6.45 -17.82
N GLY A 210 -2.37 -7.08 -16.89
CA GLY A 210 -1.98 -8.40 -16.43
C GLY A 210 -2.93 -9.02 -15.44
N VAL A 211 -2.59 -10.24 -15.06
CA VAL A 211 -3.43 -11.13 -14.27
C VAL A 211 -2.64 -11.73 -13.12
N VAL A 212 -3.26 -11.76 -11.94
CA VAL A 212 -2.69 -12.38 -10.73
C VAL A 212 -3.60 -13.53 -10.30
N TYR A 213 -3.02 -14.69 -10.03
CA TYR A 213 -3.73 -15.76 -9.33
C TYR A 213 -3.35 -15.74 -7.86
N LYS A 214 -4.33 -15.52 -6.97
CA LYS A 214 -4.14 -15.50 -5.51
C LYS A 214 -2.94 -14.63 -5.04
N ILE A 215 -3.03 -13.32 -5.24
CA ILE A 215 -2.26 -12.21 -4.59
C ILE A 215 -0.72 -12.34 -4.43
N GLN A 216 -0.04 -13.30 -5.08
CA GLN A 216 1.39 -13.55 -4.86
C GLN A 216 2.28 -12.79 -5.85
N LEU A 217 2.13 -13.09 -7.14
CA LEU A 217 2.78 -12.41 -8.25
C LEU A 217 2.04 -12.80 -9.52
N GLY A 218 1.70 -11.82 -10.35
CA GLY A 218 1.04 -12.07 -11.63
C GLY A 218 1.97 -12.00 -12.82
N ILE A 219 1.37 -12.17 -14.00
CA ILE A 219 2.01 -12.01 -15.29
C ILE A 219 1.32 -10.86 -16.01
N GLY A 220 2.12 -9.96 -16.60
CA GLY A 220 1.62 -8.84 -17.38
C GLY A 220 2.43 -8.58 -18.64
N PHE A 221 1.99 -7.59 -19.38
CA PHE A 221 2.61 -7.10 -20.59
C PHE A 221 2.32 -5.61 -20.74
N THR A 222 3.24 -4.90 -21.39
CA THR A 222 3.11 -3.52 -21.82
C THR A 222 3.15 -3.43 -23.35
N ALA A 223 2.26 -2.63 -23.93
CA ALA A 223 2.15 -2.42 -25.36
C ALA A 223 1.99 -0.92 -25.67
N ASN A 224 2.47 -0.49 -26.84
CA ASN A 224 2.29 0.87 -27.35
C ASN A 224 1.05 0.99 -28.21
#